data_AF-A0A2E4EN09-F1
#
_entry.id   AF-A0A2E4EN09-F1
#
_cell.length_a   1.000
_cell.length_b   1.000
_cell.length_c   1.000
_cell.angle_alpha   90.00
_cell.angle_beta   90.00
_cell.angle_gamma   90.00
#
_symmetry.space_group_name_H-M   'P 1'
#
loop_
_entity.id
_entity.type
_entity.pdbx_description
1 polymer ?
#
loop_
_entity_poly.entity_id
_entity_poly.type
_entity_poly.pdbx_seq_one_letter_code
_entity_poly.pdbx_strand_id
1 'polypeptide(L)'
;MFKDPKSISIKAPEEVLTDLEVVVYAEHLVDGSWVFYSKKTMDKDDLLISVSMSELLNVDSSINSISYLKKGDSAIRLSAKHNWKNSYELANKRIEDILAGHNEWQGNQYNPGHFTGGNIPNWMHEPGNKTAFGLLYLIPGIIGLCVLPFVIFDNWSIKNWEGNIMLLILIPLILGVGIRYILKK
;
A
#
# COMPACT_ATOMS: atom_id res chain seq x y z
N MET A 1 -21.66 13.30 19.02
CA MET A 1 -22.88 12.54 19.32
C MET A 1 -23.82 12.68 18.14
N PHE A 2 -24.13 11.58 17.46
CA PHE A 2 -25.07 11.58 16.33
C PHE A 2 -26.43 12.10 16.81
N LYS A 3 -26.79 13.33 16.45
CA LYS A 3 -28.07 13.94 16.80
C LYS A 3 -29.08 13.54 15.71
N ASP A 4 -30.07 12.76 16.14
CA ASP A 4 -31.20 12.20 15.37
C ASP A 4 -30.91 11.06 14.37
N PRO A 5 -31.15 9.79 14.77
CA PRO A 5 -30.85 8.59 13.98
C PRO A 5 -31.90 8.20 12.92
N LYS A 6 -32.96 9.00 12.71
CA LYS A 6 -34.14 8.54 11.96
C LYS A 6 -34.10 8.73 10.43
N SER A 7 -33.14 9.44 9.86
CA SER A 7 -33.09 9.71 8.41
C SER A 7 -31.76 9.40 7.74
N ILE A 8 -30.78 8.90 8.49
CA ILE A 8 -29.46 8.57 7.94
C ILE A 8 -29.49 7.11 7.53
N SER A 9 -29.42 6.83 6.23
CA SER A 9 -29.19 5.48 5.74
C SER A 9 -27.80 5.04 6.18
N ILE A 10 -27.73 3.92 6.89
CA ILE A 10 -26.46 3.31 7.31
C ILE A 10 -26.37 1.95 6.68
N LYS A 11 -25.24 1.70 6.03
CA LYS A 11 -24.96 0.44 5.35
C LYS A 11 -23.75 -0.20 5.99
N ALA A 12 -23.85 -1.47 6.38
CA ALA A 12 -22.74 -2.22 6.94
C ALA A 12 -22.84 -3.71 6.54
N PRO A 13 -21.73 -4.44 6.38
CA PRO A 13 -21.77 -5.89 6.24
C PRO A 13 -22.08 -6.54 7.60
N GLU A 14 -22.68 -7.74 7.58
CA GLU A 14 -23.04 -8.50 8.79
C GLU A 14 -21.83 -8.76 9.72
N GLU A 15 -20.63 -8.89 9.15
CA GLU A 15 -19.38 -9.06 9.90
C GLU A 15 -19.08 -7.88 10.83
N VAL A 16 -19.42 -6.64 10.45
CA VAL A 16 -19.23 -5.46 11.31
C VAL A 16 -20.17 -5.51 12.52
N LEU A 17 -21.28 -6.24 12.41
CA LEU A 17 -22.27 -6.42 13.48
C LEU A 17 -21.98 -7.62 14.38
N THR A 18 -21.07 -8.51 13.99
CA THR A 18 -20.86 -9.81 14.65
C THR A 18 -19.42 -10.06 15.08
N ASP A 19 -18.44 -9.49 14.38
CA ASP A 19 -17.01 -9.70 14.63
C ASP A 19 -16.30 -8.37 14.93
N LEU A 20 -16.12 -8.11 16.23
CA LEU A 20 -15.46 -6.90 16.73
C LEU A 20 -13.96 -6.85 16.44
N GLU A 21 -13.34 -7.94 15.99
CA GLU A 21 -11.90 -7.99 15.65
C GLU A 21 -11.62 -7.67 14.17
N VAL A 22 -12.65 -7.35 13.40
CA VAL A 22 -12.52 -7.00 11.98
C VAL A 22 -12.04 -5.56 11.80
N VAL A 23 -11.18 -5.37 10.79
CA VAL A 23 -10.79 -4.05 10.29
C VAL A 23 -12.00 -3.39 9.65
N VAL A 24 -12.41 -2.25 10.20
CA VAL A 24 -13.58 -1.50 9.76
C VAL A 24 -13.16 -0.17 9.15
N TYR A 25 -13.69 0.10 7.96
CA TYR A 25 -13.63 1.38 7.29
C TYR A 25 -15.00 2.03 7.43
N ALA A 26 -15.04 3.31 7.78
CA ALA A 26 -16.26 4.09 7.85
C ALA A 26 -16.14 5.30 6.93
N GLU A 27 -17.17 5.54 6.14
CA GLU A 27 -17.26 6.68 5.24
C GLU A 27 -18.53 7.46 5.54
N HIS A 28 -18.40 8.77 5.69
CA HIS A 28 -19.53 9.68 5.79
C HIS A 28 -19.74 10.28 4.41
N LEU A 29 -20.73 9.77 3.68
CA LEU A 29 -20.95 10.15 2.29
C LEU A 29 -21.41 11.62 2.16
N VAL A 30 -21.26 12.17 0.95
CA VAL A 30 -21.62 13.57 0.64
C VAL A 30 -23.12 13.85 0.84
N ASP A 31 -23.96 12.83 0.64
CA ASP A 31 -25.40 12.90 0.90
C ASP A 31 -25.72 12.92 2.41
N GLY A 32 -24.75 12.63 3.28
CA GLY A 32 -24.88 12.54 4.73
C GLY A 32 -25.20 11.14 5.25
N SER A 33 -25.26 10.13 4.38
CA SER A 33 -25.38 8.73 4.77
C SER A 33 -24.03 8.18 5.27
N TRP A 34 -24.07 7.06 5.98
CA TRP A 34 -22.86 6.40 6.48
C TRP A 34 -22.72 5.02 5.89
N VAL A 35 -21.51 4.68 5.47
CA VAL A 35 -21.20 3.33 5.00
C VAL A 35 -20.02 2.78 5.77
N PHE A 36 -20.18 1.55 6.24
CA PHE A 36 -19.15 0.79 6.93
C PHE A 36 -18.76 -0.39 6.05
N TYR A 37 -17.46 -0.61 5.90
CA TYR A 37 -16.90 -1.73 5.17
C TYR A 37 -15.99 -2.53 6.08
N SER A 38 -15.90 -3.84 5.83
CA SER A 38 -14.82 -4.65 6.35
C SER A 38 -13.71 -4.78 5.31
N LYS A 39 -12.48 -5.09 5.74
CA LYS A 39 -11.41 -5.47 4.80
C LYS A 39 -11.80 -6.67 3.90
N LYS A 40 -12.67 -7.57 4.37
CA LYS A 40 -13.11 -8.75 3.59
C LYS A 40 -14.15 -8.40 2.54
N THR A 41 -14.90 -7.32 2.73
CA THR A 41 -16.06 -6.93 1.90
C THR A 41 -15.88 -5.57 1.23
N MET A 42 -14.67 -5.01 1.23
CA MET A 42 -14.38 -3.64 0.76
C MET A 42 -14.80 -3.37 -0.70
N ASP A 43 -14.89 -4.41 -1.53
CA ASP A 43 -15.26 -4.33 -2.95
C ASP A 43 -16.64 -4.95 -3.27
N LYS A 44 -17.47 -5.24 -2.25
CA LYS A 44 -18.73 -5.97 -2.41
C LYS A 44 -19.91 -5.20 -1.83
N ASP A 45 -20.36 -4.19 -2.56
CA ASP A 45 -21.53 -3.38 -2.19
C ASP A 45 -22.80 -4.21 -1.98
N ASP A 46 -22.93 -5.36 -2.67
CA ASP A 46 -24.05 -6.29 -2.56
C ASP A 46 -24.18 -6.97 -1.19
N LEU A 47 -23.14 -6.89 -0.35
CA LEU A 47 -23.14 -7.48 1.00
C LEU A 47 -23.52 -6.49 2.10
N LEU A 48 -23.83 -5.24 1.74
CA LEU A 48 -24.19 -4.20 2.69
C LEU A 48 -25.68 -4.27 3.04
N ILE A 49 -25.98 -4.51 4.31
CA ILE A 49 -27.34 -4.43 4.82
C ILE A 49 -27.61 -3.04 5.41
N SER A 50 -28.87 -2.60 5.36
CA SER A 50 -29.29 -1.36 6.02
C SER A 50 -29.51 -1.62 7.50
N VAL A 51 -28.88 -0.83 8.36
CA VAL A 51 -28.93 -0.96 9.81
C VAL A 51 -29.25 0.39 10.46
N SER A 52 -29.84 0.40 11.65
CA SER A 52 -30.00 1.65 12.40
C SER A 52 -28.73 2.01 13.16
N MET A 53 -28.49 3.32 13.39
CA MET A 53 -27.34 3.77 14.18
C MET A 53 -27.39 3.20 15.60
N SER A 54 -28.59 3.06 16.17
CA SER A 54 -28.80 2.47 17.49
C SER A 54 -28.36 1.01 17.56
N GLU A 55 -28.68 0.19 16.54
CA GLU A 55 -28.24 -1.21 16.49
C GLU A 55 -26.71 -1.28 16.37
N LEU A 56 -26.14 -0.45 15.51
CA LEU A 56 -24.69 -0.40 15.29
C LEU A 56 -23.94 0.00 16.57
N LEU A 57 -24.43 1.01 17.30
CA LEU A 57 -23.82 1.47 18.56
C LEU A 57 -24.01 0.50 19.72
N ASN A 58 -25.08 -0.31 19.70
CA ASN A 58 -25.30 -1.36 20.70
C ASN A 58 -24.29 -2.49 20.55
N VAL A 59 -23.93 -2.82 19.31
CA VAL A 59 -22.86 -3.79 19.02
C VAL A 59 -21.50 -3.17 19.35
N ASP A 60 -21.31 -1.91 18.94
CA ASP A 60 -20.02 -1.26 19.01
C ASP A 60 -20.12 0.24 19.30
N SER A 61 -19.99 0.55 20.58
CA SER A 61 -20.03 1.91 21.10
C SER A 61 -18.91 2.81 20.59
N SER A 62 -17.78 2.26 20.10
CA SER A 62 -16.65 3.05 19.65
C SER A 62 -16.96 3.84 18.36
N ILE A 63 -17.99 3.44 17.61
CA ILE A 63 -18.46 4.19 16.42
C ILE A 63 -18.93 5.60 16.78
N ASN A 64 -19.34 5.84 18.03
CA ASN A 64 -19.66 7.20 18.46
C ASN A 64 -18.45 8.15 18.39
N SER A 65 -17.23 7.60 18.47
CA SER A 65 -15.99 8.39 18.41
C SER A 65 -15.74 9.01 17.04
N ILE A 66 -16.31 8.47 15.95
CA ILE A 66 -16.15 9.05 14.59
C ILE A 66 -17.22 10.07 14.23
N SER A 67 -18.08 10.46 15.17
CA SER A 67 -19.11 11.48 14.92
C SER A 67 -18.57 12.87 14.55
N TYR A 68 -17.24 13.08 14.61
CA TYR A 68 -16.57 14.30 14.14
C TYR A 68 -16.29 14.32 12.63
N LEU A 69 -16.39 13.19 11.91
CA LEU A 69 -16.09 13.14 10.49
C LEU A 69 -17.06 14.01 9.69
N LYS A 70 -16.52 14.85 8.81
CA LYS A 70 -17.33 15.67 7.92
C LYS A 70 -17.83 14.82 6.76
N LYS A 71 -18.83 15.34 6.04
CA LYS A 71 -19.29 14.73 4.79
C LYS A 71 -18.15 14.67 3.78
N GLY A 72 -17.96 13.52 3.17
CA GLY A 72 -16.84 13.17 2.30
C GLY A 72 -15.61 12.61 3.02
N ASP A 73 -15.56 12.64 4.36
CA ASP A 73 -14.43 12.09 5.11
C ASP A 73 -14.62 10.59 5.41
N SER A 74 -13.51 9.91 5.66
CA SER A 74 -13.49 8.53 6.10
C SER A 74 -12.54 8.29 7.27
N ALA A 75 -12.78 7.21 7.99
CA ALA A 75 -11.90 6.73 9.04
C ALA A 75 -11.74 5.22 8.95
N ILE A 76 -10.63 4.72 9.51
CA ILE A 76 -10.35 3.30 9.62
C ILE A 76 -10.00 2.96 11.06
N ARG A 77 -10.37 1.76 11.47
CA ARG A 77 -9.83 1.11 12.67
C ARG A 77 -9.49 -0.34 12.38
N LEU A 78 -8.59 -0.90 13.18
CA LEU A 78 -8.16 -2.29 13.01
C LEU A 78 -9.07 -3.30 13.73
N SER A 79 -9.64 -2.90 14.87
CA SER A 79 -10.65 -3.65 15.62
C SER A 79 -11.35 -2.74 16.64
N ALA A 80 -12.38 -3.24 17.34
CA ALA A 80 -13.12 -2.49 18.36
C ALA A 80 -12.29 -2.00 19.56
N LYS A 81 -11.09 -2.56 19.75
CA LYS A 81 -10.14 -2.14 20.81
C LYS A 81 -9.22 -1.01 20.35
N HIS A 82 -9.18 -0.71 19.05
CA HIS A 82 -8.31 0.31 18.48
C HIS A 82 -9.06 1.62 18.26
N ASN A 83 -8.36 2.73 18.45
CA ASN A 83 -8.89 4.04 18.11
C ASN A 83 -9.08 4.18 16.61
N TRP A 84 -10.17 4.84 16.23
CA TRP A 84 -10.39 5.28 14.87
C TRP A 84 -9.33 6.30 14.46
N LYS A 85 -8.91 6.22 13.21
CA LYS A 85 -7.95 7.13 12.59
C LYS A 85 -8.55 7.70 11.33
N ASN A 86 -8.48 9.01 11.16
CA ASN A 86 -8.94 9.67 9.94
C ASN A 86 -8.06 9.22 8.76
N SER A 87 -8.69 8.85 7.64
CA SER A 87 -7.98 8.37 6.44
C SER A 87 -7.07 9.44 5.84
N TYR A 88 -7.45 10.72 5.90
CA TYR A 88 -6.65 11.85 5.47
C TYR A 88 -5.41 12.03 6.34
N GLU A 89 -5.56 11.96 7.66
CA GLU A 89 -4.42 12.03 8.60
C GLU A 89 -3.44 10.87 8.39
N LEU A 90 -3.96 9.67 8.14
CA LEU A 90 -3.15 8.50 7.80
C LEU A 90 -2.41 8.68 6.48
N ALA A 91 -3.07 9.21 5.45
CA ALA A 91 -2.45 9.48 4.16
C ALA A 91 -1.36 10.54 4.28
N ASN A 92 -1.63 11.64 4.99
CA ASN A 92 -0.64 12.69 5.24
C ASN A 92 0.55 12.17 6.03
N LYS A 93 0.30 11.44 7.12
CA LYS A 93 1.37 10.84 7.91
C LYS A 93 2.24 9.91 7.04
N ARG A 94 1.61 9.10 6.18
CA ARG A 94 2.35 8.24 5.25
C ARG A 94 3.21 9.05 4.29
N ILE A 95 2.69 10.16 3.75
CA ILE A 95 3.46 11.06 2.87
C ILE A 95 4.63 11.69 3.65
N GLU A 96 4.39 12.17 4.88
CA GLU A 96 5.44 12.70 5.75
C GLU A 96 6.52 11.67 6.04
N ASP A 97 6.16 10.43 6.36
CA ASP A 97 7.10 9.33 6.58
C ASP A 97 7.91 9.01 5.30
N ILE A 98 7.26 9.01 4.14
CA ILE A 98 7.92 8.82 2.83
C ILE A 98 8.95 9.92 2.57
N LEU A 99 8.55 11.18 2.77
CA LEU A 99 9.41 12.35 2.58
C LEU A 99 10.56 12.39 3.58
N ALA A 100 10.30 12.06 4.84
CA ALA A 100 11.32 11.97 5.88
C ALA A 100 12.37 10.91 5.52
N GLY A 101 11.94 9.71 5.12
CA GLY A 101 12.86 8.67 4.65
C GLY A 101 13.62 9.04 3.38
N HIS A 102 13.01 9.82 2.47
CA HIS A 102 13.70 10.33 1.30
C HIS A 102 14.79 11.35 1.67
N ASN A 103 14.46 12.30 2.55
CA ASN A 103 15.39 13.34 3.00
C ASN A 103 16.56 12.75 3.81
N GLU A 104 16.27 11.77 4.67
CA GLU A 104 17.28 11.03 5.42
C GLU A 104 18.25 10.34 4.45
N TRP A 105 17.72 9.58 3.50
CA TRP A 105 18.55 8.88 2.53
C TRP A 105 19.37 9.86 1.67
N GLN A 106 18.77 10.95 1.18
CA GLN A 106 19.49 11.96 0.39
C GLN A 106 20.65 12.61 1.16
N GLY A 107 20.44 12.90 2.45
CA GLY A 107 21.47 13.49 3.31
C GLY A 107 22.63 12.53 3.63
N ASN A 108 22.37 11.22 3.62
CA ASN A 108 23.33 10.20 4.02
C ASN A 108 23.84 9.31 2.89
N GLN A 109 23.39 9.49 1.64
CA GLN A 109 23.72 8.58 0.53
C GLN A 109 25.23 8.46 0.25
N TYR A 110 26.02 9.49 0.58
CA TYR A 110 27.48 9.50 0.40
C TYR A 110 28.25 9.17 1.68
N ASN A 111 27.56 8.95 2.80
CA ASN A 111 28.22 8.59 4.05
C ASN A 111 28.73 7.15 3.95
N PRO A 112 30.05 6.92 4.08
CA PRO A 112 30.59 5.57 4.09
C PRO A 112 29.99 4.82 5.29
N GLY A 113 29.44 3.63 5.05
CA GLY A 113 28.71 2.87 6.07
C GLY A 113 27.19 2.99 5.99
N HIS A 114 26.64 4.08 5.46
CA HIS A 114 25.18 4.25 5.39
C HIS A 114 24.58 3.31 4.34
N PHE A 115 25.07 3.39 3.09
CA PHE A 115 24.63 2.49 2.02
C PHE A 115 25.06 1.03 2.27
N THR A 116 26.31 0.81 2.71
CA THR A 116 26.84 -0.54 2.99
C THR A 116 26.24 -1.17 4.25
N GLY A 117 25.64 -0.38 5.13
CA GLY A 117 24.88 -0.83 6.30
C GLY A 117 23.50 -1.39 5.96
N GLY A 118 23.14 -1.44 4.66
CA GLY A 118 21.86 -1.97 4.19
C GLY A 118 20.75 -0.92 4.06
N ASN A 119 21.06 0.37 4.23
CA ASN A 119 20.08 1.44 3.97
C ASN A 119 19.98 1.67 2.46
N ILE A 120 18.85 1.26 1.90
CA ILE A 120 18.50 1.48 0.50
C ILE A 120 17.52 2.66 0.40
N PRO A 121 17.41 3.30 -0.78
CA PRO A 121 16.48 4.41 -0.94
C PRO A 121 15.04 4.03 -0.57
N ASN A 122 14.33 4.93 0.11
CA ASN A 122 12.98 4.66 0.61
C ASN A 122 11.99 4.22 -0.50
N TRP A 123 12.14 4.75 -1.72
CA TRP A 123 11.33 4.37 -2.88
C TRP A 123 11.51 2.91 -3.33
N MET A 124 12.59 2.23 -2.92
CA MET A 124 12.74 0.79 -3.10
C MET A 124 11.95 -0.02 -2.06
N HIS A 125 11.79 0.48 -0.83
CA HIS A 125 11.02 -0.22 0.21
C HIS A 125 9.52 -0.19 -0.07
N GLU A 126 9.00 0.97 -0.44
CA GLU A 126 7.58 1.19 -0.75
C GLU A 126 7.38 1.79 -2.14
N PRO A 127 7.59 1.02 -3.23
CA PRO A 127 7.27 1.51 -4.56
C PRO A 127 5.75 1.71 -4.65
N GLY A 128 5.31 2.88 -5.13
CA GLY A 128 3.88 3.20 -5.23
C GLY A 128 3.07 2.16 -6.01
N ASN A 129 3.68 1.56 -7.05
CA ASN A 129 3.14 0.42 -7.77
C ASN A 129 4.20 -0.69 -7.89
N LYS A 130 4.11 -1.71 -7.03
CA LYS A 130 5.05 -2.86 -6.98
C LYS A 130 5.15 -3.59 -8.32
N THR A 131 4.03 -3.76 -9.04
CA THR A 131 4.00 -4.48 -10.32
C THR A 131 4.70 -3.69 -11.41
N ALA A 132 4.37 -2.40 -11.55
CA ALA A 132 5.02 -1.53 -12.54
C ALA A 132 6.52 -1.39 -12.24
N PHE A 133 6.89 -1.26 -10.96
CA PHE A 133 8.28 -1.24 -10.53
C PHE A 133 8.98 -2.56 -10.88
N GLY A 134 8.38 -3.71 -10.60
CA GLY A 134 8.93 -5.01 -10.99
C GLY A 134 9.14 -5.15 -12.50
N LEU A 135 8.18 -4.69 -13.31
CA LEU A 135 8.30 -4.69 -14.77
C LEU A 135 9.40 -3.77 -15.29
N LEU A 136 9.59 -2.60 -14.68
CA LEU A 136 10.67 -1.66 -15.02
C LEU A 136 12.06 -2.32 -14.94
N TYR A 137 12.28 -3.20 -13.96
CA TYR A 137 13.55 -3.94 -13.84
C TYR A 137 13.57 -5.22 -14.67
N LEU A 138 12.42 -5.89 -14.84
CA LEU A 138 12.35 -7.15 -15.56
C LEU A 138 12.56 -6.99 -17.08
N ILE A 139 11.96 -5.96 -17.70
CA ILE A 139 12.04 -5.76 -19.16
C ILE A 139 13.49 -5.52 -19.63
N PRO A 140 14.28 -4.60 -19.06
CA PRO A 140 15.68 -4.43 -19.43
C PRO A 140 16.52 -5.67 -19.14
N GLY A 141 16.22 -6.40 -18.06
CA GLY A 141 16.90 -7.67 -17.74
C GLY A 141 16.67 -8.73 -18.82
N ILE A 142 15.43 -8.89 -19.29
CA ILE A 142 15.10 -9.82 -20.39
C ILE A 142 15.73 -9.37 -21.69
N ILE A 143 15.64 -8.08 -22.03
CA ILE A 143 16.28 -7.54 -23.24
C ILE A 143 17.80 -7.77 -23.19
N GLY A 144 18.44 -7.52 -22.05
CA GLY A 144 19.84 -7.82 -21.82
C GLY A 144 20.14 -9.29 -22.03
N LEU A 145 19.38 -10.19 -21.41
CA LEU A 145 19.55 -11.64 -21.54
C LEU A 145 19.34 -12.14 -22.99
N CYS A 146 18.44 -11.54 -23.75
CA CYS A 146 18.13 -11.96 -25.11
C CYS A 146 19.05 -11.33 -26.17
N VAL A 147 19.49 -10.08 -25.98
CA VAL A 147 20.27 -9.33 -27.00
C VAL A 147 21.77 -9.49 -26.78
N LEU A 148 22.25 -9.49 -25.52
CA LEU A 148 23.68 -9.53 -25.24
C LEU A 148 24.35 -10.81 -25.70
N PRO A 149 23.76 -12.02 -25.59
CA PRO A 149 24.37 -13.21 -26.15
C PRO A 149 24.58 -13.10 -27.67
N PHE A 150 23.61 -12.61 -28.43
CA PHE A 150 23.78 -12.46 -29.89
C PHE A 150 24.92 -11.49 -30.22
N VAL A 151 24.98 -10.33 -29.57
CA VAL A 151 26.06 -9.34 -29.80
C VAL A 151 27.43 -9.85 -29.36
N ILE A 152 27.49 -10.59 -28.24
CA ILE A 152 28.73 -11.15 -27.69
C ILE A 152 29.24 -12.32 -28.53
N PHE A 153 28.35 -13.22 -28.97
CA PHE A 153 28.70 -14.38 -29.80
C PHE A 153 29.11 -13.97 -31.22
N ASP A 154 28.46 -12.96 -31.81
CA ASP A 154 28.82 -12.47 -33.15
C ASP A 154 30.14 -11.67 -33.18
N ASN A 155 30.54 -11.05 -32.06
CA ASN A 155 31.79 -10.28 -31.93
C ASN A 155 32.88 -10.98 -31.09
N TRP A 156 32.80 -12.31 -30.95
CA TRP A 156 33.56 -13.09 -29.97
C TRP A 156 35.06 -13.24 -30.31
N SER A 157 35.80 -12.14 -30.18
CA SER A 157 37.26 -12.15 -30.02
C SER A 157 37.59 -12.25 -28.53
N ILE A 158 38.40 -13.26 -28.16
CA ILE A 158 38.81 -13.59 -26.78
C ILE A 158 39.40 -12.39 -26.00
N LYS A 159 39.79 -11.31 -26.68
CA LYS A 159 40.41 -10.11 -26.08
C LYS A 159 39.49 -9.23 -25.21
N ASN A 160 38.17 -9.35 -25.27
CA ASN A 160 37.24 -8.41 -24.59
C ASN A 160 36.53 -9.00 -23.36
N TRP A 161 37.11 -10.01 -22.70
CA TRP A 161 36.47 -10.77 -21.61
C TRP A 161 36.12 -9.94 -20.36
N GLU A 162 36.94 -8.96 -19.99
CA GLU A 162 36.79 -8.23 -18.71
C GLU A 162 35.50 -7.39 -18.65
N GLY A 163 35.08 -6.79 -19.75
CA GLY A 163 33.83 -6.01 -19.81
C GLY A 163 32.57 -6.88 -19.86
N ASN A 164 32.66 -8.08 -20.45
CA ASN A 164 31.51 -8.97 -20.64
C ASN A 164 31.13 -9.73 -19.35
N ILE A 165 32.09 -10.00 -18.46
CA ILE A 165 31.82 -10.66 -17.17
C ILE A 165 30.91 -9.78 -16.28
N MET A 166 31.12 -8.46 -16.26
CA MET A 166 30.28 -7.54 -15.48
C MET A 166 28.81 -7.59 -15.94
N LEU A 167 28.57 -7.68 -17.26
CA LEU A 167 27.22 -7.79 -17.82
C LEU A 167 26.55 -9.11 -17.45
N LEU A 168 27.31 -10.23 -17.45
CA LEU A 168 26.82 -11.54 -17.04
C LEU A 168 26.41 -11.59 -15.56
N ILE A 169 26.99 -10.74 -14.70
CA ILE A 169 26.63 -10.64 -13.28
C ILE A 169 25.47 -9.64 -13.06
N LEU A 170 25.43 -8.53 -13.80
CA LEU A 170 24.40 -7.50 -13.67
C LEU A 170 23.00 -7.97 -14.11
N ILE A 171 22.90 -8.73 -15.21
CA ILE A 171 21.60 -9.18 -15.76
C ILE A 171 20.83 -10.06 -14.77
N PRO A 172 21.42 -11.12 -14.16
CA PRO A 172 20.74 -11.92 -13.15
C PRO A 172 20.31 -11.11 -11.92
N LEU A 173 21.12 -10.13 -11.49
CA LEU A 173 20.77 -9.25 -10.36
C LEU A 173 19.54 -8.39 -10.67
N ILE A 174 19.50 -7.77 -11.85
CA ILE A 174 18.38 -6.95 -12.31
C ILE A 174 17.10 -7.80 -12.44
N LEU A 175 17.22 -9.00 -13.02
CA LEU A 175 16.11 -9.96 -13.13
C LEU A 175 15.62 -10.42 -11.75
N GLY A 176 16.54 -10.74 -10.83
CA GLY A 176 16.21 -11.17 -9.47
C GLY A 176 15.44 -10.10 -8.69
N VAL A 177 15.80 -8.83 -8.86
CA VAL A 177 15.04 -7.69 -8.31
C VAL A 177 13.64 -7.67 -8.93
N GLY A 178 13.52 -7.66 -10.26
CA GLY A 178 12.21 -7.62 -10.94
C GLY A 178 11.27 -8.76 -10.51
N ILE A 179 11.78 -10.00 -10.50
CA ILE A 179 11.03 -11.20 -10.10
C ILE A 179 10.55 -11.09 -8.64
N ARG A 180 11.41 -10.64 -7.71
CA ARG A 180 11.05 -10.48 -6.29
C ARG A 180 9.86 -9.54 -6.09
N TYR A 181 9.77 -8.45 -6.85
CA TYR A 181 8.67 -7.49 -6.72
C TYR A 181 7.37 -7.97 -7.37
N ILE A 182 7.45 -8.81 -8.41
CA ILE A 182 6.26 -9.39 -9.06
C ILE A 182 5.67 -10.54 -8.23
N LEU A 183 6.53 -11.39 -7.63
CA LEU A 183 6.09 -12.58 -6.90
C LEU A 183 5.66 -12.32 -5.45
N LYS A 184 6.14 -11.25 -4.79
CA LYS A 184 5.69 -10.86 -3.43
C LYS A 184 4.37 -10.08 -3.44
N LYS A 185 3.35 -10.62 -4.12
CA LYS A 185 1.97 -10.13 -4.02
C LYS A 185 1.35 -10.50 -2.68
#